data_AF-A0A6A6Y1X2-F1
#
_entry.id   AF-A0A6A6Y1X2-F1
#
_cell.length_a   1.000
_cell.length_b   1.000
_cell.length_c   1.000
_cell.angle_alpha   90.00
_cell.angle_beta   90.00
_cell.angle_gamma   90.00
#
_symmetry.space_group_name_H-M   'P 1'
#
loop_
_entity.id
_entity.type
_entity.pdbx_description
1 polymer ?
#
loop_
_entity_poly.entity_id
_entity_poly.type
_entity_poly.pdbx_seq_one_letter_code
_entity_poly.pdbx_strand_id
1 'polypeptide(L)'
;MSALTHANGVPVCRIYKDPEAIYGDAKTQGATVAFNVQDSLVMPIAYSDVEKLADEHNIYLRSSGLCNPGGIATFQNFTASDVKAIFALGHRYSKPLTPELLGGKMPGVVRVSLGAMSTFSDVDTFLAFMSEQYVEKYQPIERSPTVLEPVHLLRPANLPCIYHPPQIRLSWKSLQVALSRRANKSCSLRLKPACV
;
A
#
# COMPACT_ATOMS: atom_id res chain seq x y z
N MET A 1 -18.55 -14.78 4.26
CA MET A 1 -17.45 -13.81 4.48
C MET A 1 -17.14 -13.58 5.95
N SER A 2 -18.05 -13.05 6.78
CA SER A 2 -17.76 -12.73 8.20
C SER A 2 -17.37 -13.94 9.06
N ALA A 3 -17.75 -15.16 8.65
CA ALA A 3 -17.37 -16.41 9.28
C ALA A 3 -16.03 -16.99 8.76
N LEU A 4 -15.38 -16.39 7.76
CA LEU A 4 -14.09 -16.86 7.26
C LEU A 4 -12.98 -16.40 8.19
N THR A 5 -12.28 -17.36 8.79
CA THR A 5 -11.18 -17.12 9.72
C THR A 5 -9.96 -17.94 9.35
N HIS A 6 -8.77 -17.37 9.56
CA HIS A 6 -7.51 -18.11 9.56
C HIS A 6 -7.51 -19.17 10.67
N ALA A 7 -6.54 -20.10 10.63
CA ALA A 7 -6.42 -21.15 11.64
C ALA A 7 -6.23 -20.62 13.08
N ASN A 8 -5.70 -19.41 13.25
CA ASN A 8 -5.54 -18.76 14.56
C ASN A 8 -6.79 -17.98 15.01
N GLY A 9 -7.90 -18.06 14.28
CA GLY A 9 -9.16 -17.39 14.58
C GLY A 9 -9.25 -15.93 14.12
N VAL A 10 -8.18 -15.35 13.55
CA VAL A 10 -8.22 -14.01 12.95
C VAL A 10 -9.19 -14.03 11.75
N PRO A 11 -10.09 -13.05 11.60
CA PRO A 11 -10.96 -12.98 10.43
C PRO A 11 -10.17 -12.64 9.17
N VAL A 12 -10.46 -13.29 8.06
CA VAL A 12 -9.80 -13.03 6.76
C VAL A 12 -10.21 -11.67 6.18
N CYS A 13 -11.43 -11.23 6.48
CA CYS A 13 -12.00 -10.01 5.94
C CYS A 13 -12.30 -9.02 7.06
N ARG A 14 -11.77 -7.80 6.95
CA ARG A 14 -12.23 -6.66 7.73
C ARG A 14 -13.33 -5.94 6.95
N ILE A 15 -14.58 -6.19 7.33
CA ILE A 15 -15.77 -5.66 6.64
C ILE A 15 -16.14 -4.29 7.20
N TYR A 16 -16.40 -3.33 6.31
CA TYR A 16 -16.89 -2.00 6.67
C TYR A 16 -18.37 -1.88 6.36
N LYS A 17 -19.13 -1.47 7.37
CA LYS A 17 -20.53 -1.09 7.25
C LYS A 17 -20.81 0.09 8.16
N ASP A 18 -21.90 0.80 7.88
CA ASP A 18 -22.44 1.76 8.83
C ASP A 18 -22.85 1.02 10.13
N PRO A 19 -22.58 1.58 11.33
CA PRO A 19 -23.01 0.98 12.59
C PRO A 19 -24.51 0.66 12.62
N GLU A 20 -25.35 1.53 12.05
CA GLU A 20 -26.80 1.40 12.00
C GLU A 20 -27.29 0.47 10.88
N ALA A 21 -26.43 0.12 9.92
CA ALA A 21 -26.79 -0.78 8.83
C ALA A 21 -26.99 -2.22 9.31
N ILE A 22 -28.10 -2.85 8.89
CA ILE A 22 -28.45 -4.23 9.20
C ILE A 22 -28.42 -5.03 7.91
N TYR A 23 -27.60 -6.09 7.85
CA TYR A 23 -27.61 -6.99 6.70
C TYR A 23 -28.94 -7.72 6.61
N GLY A 24 -29.53 -7.72 5.41
CA GLY A 24 -30.87 -8.25 5.16
C GLY A 24 -31.97 -7.18 5.13
N ASP A 25 -31.69 -5.95 5.58
CA ASP A 25 -32.61 -4.82 5.44
C ASP A 25 -32.16 -3.87 4.32
N ALA A 26 -32.89 -3.89 3.20
CA ALA A 26 -32.60 -3.06 2.04
C ALA A 26 -32.75 -1.55 2.29
N LYS A 27 -33.40 -1.12 3.38
CA LYS A 27 -33.53 0.30 3.72
C LYS A 27 -32.23 0.89 4.29
N THR A 28 -31.42 0.05 4.94
CA THR A 28 -30.21 0.49 5.65
C THR A 28 -28.93 -0.02 4.98
N GLN A 29 -29.02 -1.06 4.16
CA GLN A 29 -27.88 -1.66 3.48
C GLN A 29 -28.18 -1.96 2.01
N GLY A 30 -27.27 -1.54 1.13
CA GLY A 30 -27.33 -1.84 -0.29
C GLY A 30 -26.71 -3.19 -0.66
N ALA A 31 -26.62 -3.47 -1.96
CA ALA A 31 -26.05 -4.71 -2.50
C ALA A 31 -24.51 -4.75 -2.53
N THR A 32 -23.83 -3.78 -1.90
CA THR A 32 -22.37 -3.66 -1.90
C THR A 32 -21.79 -3.95 -0.52
N VAL A 33 -20.75 -4.77 -0.49
CA VAL A 33 -19.95 -5.03 0.71
C VAL A 33 -18.53 -4.50 0.49
N ALA A 34 -18.10 -3.57 1.34
CA ALA A 34 -16.75 -3.03 1.35
C ALA A 34 -15.90 -3.72 2.42
N PHE A 35 -14.67 -4.09 2.09
CA PHE A 35 -13.78 -4.79 3.01
C PHE A 35 -12.30 -4.65 2.62
N ASN A 36 -11.41 -4.97 3.55
CA ASN A 36 -10.03 -5.34 3.24
C ASN A 36 -9.84 -6.83 3.52
N VAL A 37 -8.98 -7.47 2.75
CA VAL A 37 -8.44 -8.79 3.05
C VAL A 37 -7.22 -8.60 3.94
N GLN A 38 -7.04 -9.44 4.94
CA GLN A 38 -5.90 -9.42 5.84
C GLN A 38 -5.34 -10.83 6.02
N ASP A 39 -4.08 -10.91 6.41
CA ASP A 39 -3.39 -12.16 6.72
C ASP A 39 -3.63 -12.59 8.17
N SER A 40 -3.05 -13.73 8.55
CA SER A 40 -3.16 -14.26 9.92
C SER A 40 -2.50 -13.37 10.98
N LEU A 41 -1.65 -12.41 10.57
CA LEU A 41 -0.99 -11.41 11.43
C LEU A 41 -1.73 -10.07 11.44
N VAL A 42 -2.94 -10.00 10.88
CA VAL A 42 -3.79 -8.79 10.79
C VAL A 42 -3.18 -7.71 9.87
N MET A 43 -2.22 -8.08 9.02
CA MET A 43 -1.69 -7.18 7.99
C MET A 43 -2.62 -7.19 6.79
N PRO A 44 -3.11 -6.02 6.33
CA PRO A 44 -3.99 -5.98 5.16
C PRO A 44 -3.19 -6.30 3.90
N ILE A 45 -3.79 -7.08 3.01
CA ILE A 45 -3.26 -7.38 1.68
C ILE A 45 -3.59 -6.21 0.74
N ALA A 46 -2.72 -5.96 -0.24
CA ALA A 46 -2.97 -4.89 -1.18
C ALA A 46 -4.24 -5.12 -2.01
N TYR A 47 -5.13 -4.13 -2.05
CA TYR A 47 -6.40 -4.24 -2.79
C TYR A 47 -6.17 -4.52 -4.28
N SER A 48 -5.06 -4.02 -4.84
CA SER A 48 -4.64 -4.29 -6.22
C SER A 48 -4.24 -5.74 -6.43
N ASP A 49 -3.62 -6.37 -5.43
CA ASP A 49 -3.21 -7.76 -5.49
C ASP A 49 -4.43 -8.68 -5.36
N VAL A 50 -5.40 -8.28 -4.53
CA VAL A 50 -6.69 -8.96 -4.43
C VAL A 50 -7.46 -8.89 -5.74
N GLU A 51 -7.53 -7.71 -6.37
CA GLU A 51 -8.19 -7.53 -7.67
C GLU A 51 -7.52 -8.36 -8.75
N LYS A 52 -6.19 -8.29 -8.85
CA LYS A 52 -5.43 -9.06 -9.84
C LYS A 52 -5.65 -10.56 -9.70
N LEU A 53 -5.58 -11.09 -8.48
CA LEU A 53 -5.79 -12.53 -8.25
C LEU A 53 -7.24 -12.94 -8.53
N ALA A 54 -8.21 -12.08 -8.21
CA ALA A 54 -9.61 -12.31 -8.54
C ALA A 54 -9.85 -12.33 -10.07
N ASP A 55 -9.22 -11.41 -10.81
CA ASP A 55 -9.28 -11.35 -12.27
C ASP A 55 -8.73 -12.64 -12.90
N GLU A 56 -7.64 -13.20 -12.36
CA GLU A 56 -7.09 -14.50 -12.77
C GLU A 56 -8.07 -15.67 -12.56
N HIS A 57 -9.04 -15.52 -11.66
CA HIS A 57 -10.11 -16.47 -11.39
C HIS A 57 -11.46 -16.10 -12.05
N ASN A 58 -11.45 -15.11 -12.98
CA ASN A 58 -12.66 -14.58 -13.64
C ASN A 58 -13.68 -13.96 -12.66
N ILE A 59 -13.20 -13.41 -11.54
CA ILE A 59 -14.01 -12.70 -10.55
C ILE A 59 -13.64 -11.21 -10.62
N TYR A 60 -14.55 -10.40 -11.12
CA TYR A 60 -14.31 -8.97 -11.29
C TYR A 60 -14.75 -8.20 -10.05
N LEU A 61 -13.77 -7.69 -9.29
CA LEU A 61 -13.99 -6.87 -8.10
C LEU A 61 -13.79 -5.39 -8.43
N ARG A 62 -14.24 -4.50 -7.52
CA ARG A 62 -13.91 -3.08 -7.60
C ARG A 62 -12.93 -2.74 -6.49
N SER A 63 -11.66 -2.60 -6.83
CA SER A 63 -10.62 -2.25 -5.87
C SER A 63 -10.08 -0.84 -6.13
N SER A 64 -9.96 -0.03 -5.09
CA SER A 64 -9.50 1.35 -5.26
C SER A 64 -9.22 2.06 -3.94
N GLY A 65 -8.28 3.00 -3.96
CA GLY A 65 -8.28 4.11 -3.02
C GLY A 65 -9.55 4.95 -3.19
N LEU A 66 -10.20 5.37 -2.10
CA LEU A 66 -11.42 6.17 -2.24
C LEU A 66 -11.07 7.63 -2.53
N CYS A 67 -11.81 8.25 -3.45
CA CYS A 67 -11.70 9.67 -3.77
C CYS A 67 -12.13 10.60 -2.61
N ASN A 68 -12.78 10.04 -1.59
CA ASN A 68 -13.07 10.72 -0.34
C ASN A 68 -12.04 10.31 0.74
N PRO A 69 -10.96 11.09 0.94
CA PRO A 69 -9.92 10.76 1.91
C PRO A 69 -10.45 10.83 3.36
N GLY A 70 -11.47 11.64 3.64
CA GLY A 70 -12.09 11.73 4.96
C GLY A 70 -12.77 10.42 5.36
N GLY A 71 -13.54 9.82 4.44
CA GLY A 71 -14.20 8.54 4.70
C GLY A 71 -13.21 7.41 4.98
N ILE A 72 -12.16 7.28 4.16
CA ILE A 72 -11.09 6.30 4.41
C ILE A 72 -10.38 6.58 5.72
N ALA A 73 -10.11 7.83 6.05
CA ALA A 73 -9.47 8.18 7.31
C ALA A 73 -10.30 7.73 8.51
N THR A 74 -11.62 7.87 8.46
CA THR A 74 -12.52 7.40 9.51
C THR A 74 -12.53 5.88 9.63
N PHE A 75 -12.74 5.13 8.54
CA PHE A 75 -12.83 3.66 8.62
C PHE A 75 -11.51 2.97 8.94
N GLN A 76 -10.39 3.56 8.51
CA GLN A 76 -9.03 3.02 8.71
C GLN A 76 -8.28 3.65 9.89
N ASN A 77 -8.94 4.52 10.66
CA ASN A 77 -8.34 5.24 11.78
C ASN A 77 -7.04 5.96 11.39
N PHE A 78 -7.01 6.63 10.24
CA PHE A 78 -5.87 7.47 9.87
C PHE A 78 -5.91 8.77 10.66
N THR A 79 -4.78 9.14 11.24
CA THR A 79 -4.62 10.46 11.87
C THR A 79 -4.35 11.52 10.80
N ALA A 80 -4.51 12.81 11.15
CA ALA A 80 -4.15 13.90 10.25
C ALA A 80 -2.65 13.87 9.86
N SER A 81 -1.78 13.41 10.76
CA SER A 81 -0.36 13.16 10.45
C SER A 81 -0.17 12.01 9.47
N ASP A 82 -0.92 10.92 9.61
CA ASP A 82 -0.84 9.77 8.69
C ASP A 82 -1.23 10.21 7.28
N VAL A 83 -2.32 10.96 7.12
CA VAL A 83 -2.78 11.45 5.82
C VAL A 83 -1.74 12.36 5.17
N LYS A 84 -1.11 13.26 5.94
CA LYS A 84 -0.01 14.09 5.45
C LYS A 84 1.21 13.26 5.05
N ALA A 85 1.57 12.25 5.83
CA ALA A 85 2.67 11.34 5.53
C ALA A 85 2.40 10.54 4.26
N ILE A 86 1.21 9.94 4.12
CA ILE A 86 0.77 9.22 2.91
C ILE A 86 0.88 10.12 1.67
N PHE A 87 0.42 11.37 1.77
CA PHE A 87 0.57 12.33 0.69
C PHE A 87 2.03 12.66 0.38
N ALA A 88 2.86 12.89 1.39
CA ALA A 88 4.29 13.20 1.25
C ALA A 88 5.10 12.03 0.66
N LEU A 89 4.73 10.79 0.99
CA LEU A 89 5.28 9.56 0.41
C LEU A 89 4.85 9.36 -1.07
N GLY A 90 4.01 10.25 -1.60
CA GLY A 90 3.63 10.26 -3.00
C GLY A 90 2.50 9.28 -3.32
N HIS A 91 1.65 8.93 -2.35
CA HIS A 91 0.46 8.13 -2.62
C HIS A 91 -0.42 8.81 -3.67
N ARG A 92 -0.77 8.06 -4.70
CA ARG A 92 -1.68 8.46 -5.77
C ARG A 92 -2.59 7.29 -6.10
N TYR A 93 -3.76 7.58 -6.66
CA TYR A 93 -4.67 6.53 -7.11
C TYR A 93 -4.01 5.57 -8.12
N SER A 94 -3.24 6.13 -9.06
CA SER A 94 -2.50 5.37 -10.07
C SER A 94 -1.23 4.68 -9.54
N LYS A 95 -0.79 5.05 -8.35
CA LYS A 95 0.43 4.52 -7.72
C LYS A 95 0.17 4.34 -6.23
N PRO A 96 -0.58 3.31 -5.84
CA PRO A 96 -0.84 3.04 -4.44
C PRO A 96 0.45 2.69 -3.70
N LEU A 97 0.46 2.99 -2.40
CA LEU A 97 1.55 2.58 -1.51
C LEU A 97 1.18 1.24 -0.90
N THR A 98 2.19 0.47 -0.52
CA THR A 98 1.97 -0.84 0.09
C THR A 98 1.61 -0.71 1.57
N PRO A 99 0.85 -1.67 2.13
CA PRO A 99 0.48 -1.71 3.55
C PRO A 99 1.65 -1.60 4.54
N GLU A 100 2.80 -2.18 4.20
CA GLU A 100 4.00 -2.21 5.05
C GLU A 100 4.58 -0.81 5.23
N LEU A 101 4.59 0.00 4.16
CA LEU A 101 5.02 1.40 4.21
C LEU A 101 4.09 2.29 5.03
N LEU A 102 2.86 1.82 5.29
CA LEU A 102 1.80 2.56 5.95
C LEU A 102 1.48 2.01 7.35
N GLY A 103 2.37 1.18 7.91
CA GLY A 103 2.22 0.66 9.27
C GLY A 103 1.01 -0.24 9.44
N GLY A 104 0.70 -1.07 8.44
CA GLY A 104 -0.43 -2.01 8.48
C GLY A 104 -1.79 -1.37 8.23
N LYS A 105 -1.84 -0.16 7.69
CA LYS A 105 -3.08 0.49 7.24
C LYS A 105 -3.12 0.57 5.73
N MET A 106 -4.32 0.42 5.16
CA MET A 106 -4.50 0.48 3.71
C MET A 106 -5.37 1.68 3.30
N PRO A 107 -4.88 2.64 2.49
CA PRO A 107 -5.63 3.81 2.03
C PRO A 107 -6.60 3.47 0.88
N GLY A 108 -7.25 2.32 0.96
CA GLY A 108 -8.18 1.82 -0.04
C GLY A 108 -8.89 0.56 0.42
N VAL A 109 -9.90 0.18 -0.34
CA VAL A 109 -10.79 -0.93 -0.01
C VAL A 109 -11.12 -1.74 -1.27
N VAL A 110 -11.45 -3.00 -1.05
CA VAL A 110 -12.09 -3.87 -2.04
C VAL A 110 -13.59 -3.75 -1.85
N ARG A 111 -14.34 -3.71 -2.95
CA ARG A 111 -15.80 -3.73 -2.94
C ARG A 111 -16.29 -4.85 -3.84
N VAL A 112 -17.17 -5.67 -3.29
CA VAL A 112 -18.00 -6.60 -4.06
C VAL A 112 -19.41 -6.05 -4.12
N SER A 113 -20.04 -6.09 -5.30
CA SER A 113 -21.40 -5.59 -5.49
C SER A 113 -22.20 -6.62 -6.26
N LEU A 114 -23.38 -6.93 -5.77
CA LEU A 114 -24.32 -7.83 -6.44
C LEU A 114 -25.30 -7.02 -7.29
N GLY A 115 -25.57 -7.49 -8.50
CA GLY A 115 -26.52 -6.90 -9.43
C GLY A 115 -27.75 -7.78 -9.63
N ALA A 116 -28.72 -7.30 -10.41
CA ALA A 116 -29.94 -8.06 -10.72
C ALA A 116 -29.68 -9.41 -11.42
N MET A 117 -28.53 -9.54 -12.09
CA MET A 117 -28.12 -10.78 -12.77
C MET A 117 -27.21 -11.66 -11.92
N SER A 118 -26.86 -11.24 -10.70
CA SER A 118 -26.04 -12.06 -9.79
C SER A 118 -26.87 -13.23 -9.26
N THR A 119 -26.26 -14.40 -9.25
CA THR A 119 -26.85 -15.65 -8.77
C THR A 119 -26.24 -16.08 -7.45
N PHE A 120 -26.87 -17.01 -6.75
CA PHE A 120 -26.27 -17.64 -5.57
C PHE A 120 -24.97 -18.37 -5.91
N SER A 121 -24.89 -18.97 -7.11
CA SER A 121 -23.65 -19.61 -7.59
C SER A 121 -22.50 -18.62 -7.68
N ASP A 122 -22.74 -17.38 -8.12
CA ASP A 122 -21.68 -16.36 -8.17
C ASP A 122 -21.17 -16.02 -6.77
N VAL A 123 -22.08 -15.97 -5.79
CA VAL A 123 -21.72 -15.75 -4.37
C VAL A 123 -20.91 -16.93 -3.83
N ASP A 124 -21.32 -18.16 -4.11
CA ASP A 124 -20.62 -19.37 -3.66
C ASP A 124 -19.22 -19.47 -4.29
N THR A 125 -19.10 -19.19 -5.60
CA THR A 125 -17.81 -19.13 -6.30
C THR A 125 -16.89 -18.07 -5.68
N PHE A 126 -17.41 -16.88 -5.38
CA PHE A 126 -16.63 -15.85 -4.71
C PHE A 126 -16.20 -16.25 -3.30
N LEU A 127 -17.08 -16.87 -2.51
CA LEU A 127 -16.75 -17.33 -1.16
C LEU A 127 -15.71 -18.47 -1.17
N ALA A 128 -15.80 -19.39 -2.14
CA ALA A 128 -14.82 -20.44 -2.36
C ALA A 128 -13.45 -19.85 -2.71
N PHE A 129 -13.39 -18.91 -3.67
CA PHE A 129 -12.18 -18.15 -3.99
C PHE A 129 -11.55 -17.51 -2.75
N MET A 130 -12.36 -16.78 -1.96
CA MET A 130 -11.87 -16.15 -0.73
C MET A 130 -11.31 -17.17 0.26
N SER A 131 -11.96 -18.32 0.39
CA SER A 131 -11.53 -19.38 1.30
C SER A 131 -10.26 -20.09 0.81
N GLU A 132 -10.12 -20.33 -0.49
CA GLU A 132 -9.01 -21.08 -1.06
C GLU A 132 -7.73 -20.24 -1.12
N GLN A 133 -7.86 -18.96 -1.46
CA GLN A 133 -6.72 -18.08 -1.69
C GLN A 133 -6.20 -17.37 -0.44
N TYR A 134 -7.08 -17.07 0.53
CA TYR A 134 -6.70 -16.21 1.67
C TYR A 134 -6.84 -16.85 3.04
N VAL A 135 -7.51 -18.00 3.18
CA VAL A 135 -7.52 -18.69 4.48
C VAL A 135 -6.21 -19.44 4.65
N GLU A 136 -5.32 -18.85 5.45
CA GLU A 136 -4.14 -19.54 5.94
C GLU A 136 -4.55 -20.72 6.83
N LYS A 137 -4.34 -21.92 6.29
CA LYS A 137 -4.41 -23.17 7.05
C LYS A 137 -3.14 -23.27 7.87
N TYR A 138 -3.24 -23.73 9.11
CA TYR A 138 -2.13 -23.88 10.05
C TYR A 138 -0.88 -24.39 9.33
N GLN A 139 0.12 -23.54 9.19
CA GLN A 139 1.47 -24.00 8.94
C GLN A 139 2.13 -24.14 10.30
N PRO A 140 2.65 -25.32 10.67
CA PRO A 140 3.59 -25.38 11.77
C PRO A 140 4.64 -24.31 11.50
N ILE A 141 4.90 -23.46 12.49
CA ILE A 141 6.06 -22.58 12.43
C ILE A 141 7.25 -23.53 12.33
N GLU A 142 7.74 -23.81 11.12
CA GLU A 142 9.10 -24.27 10.95
C GLU A 142 9.94 -23.10 11.43
N ARG A 143 10.29 -23.15 12.72
CA ARG A 143 11.42 -22.42 13.22
C ARG A 143 12.60 -23.00 12.45
N SER A 144 12.92 -22.42 11.30
CA SER A 144 14.28 -22.51 10.82
C SER A 144 15.11 -22.04 12.03
N PRO A 145 15.98 -22.89 12.59
CA PRO A 145 16.87 -22.41 13.63
C PRO A 145 17.56 -21.23 13.00
N THR A 146 17.31 -20.03 13.55
CA THR A 146 18.15 -18.89 13.23
C THR A 146 19.52 -19.34 13.66
N VAL A 147 20.32 -19.79 12.69
CA VAL A 147 21.75 -19.92 12.88
C VAL A 147 22.15 -18.50 13.18
N LEU A 148 22.31 -18.21 14.47
CA LEU A 148 23.07 -17.07 14.92
C LEU A 148 24.47 -17.36 14.39
N GLU A 149 24.72 -16.98 13.13
CA GLU A 149 26.07 -16.87 12.62
C GLU A 149 26.79 -16.01 13.66
N PRO A 150 27.79 -16.55 14.37
CA PRO A 150 28.50 -15.78 15.36
C PRO A 150 29.09 -14.61 14.60
N VAL A 151 28.70 -13.39 14.99
CA VAL A 151 29.38 -12.17 14.54
C VAL A 151 30.83 -12.35 14.97
N HIS A 152 31.66 -12.82 14.04
CA HIS A 152 33.08 -12.89 14.23
C HIS A 152 33.49 -11.45 14.51
N LEU A 153 33.87 -11.20 15.76
CA LEU A 153 34.62 -10.01 16.14
C LEU A 153 35.86 -9.99 15.24
N LEU A 154 35.78 -9.26 14.14
CA LEU A 154 36.96 -8.89 13.39
C LEU A 154 37.81 -8.07 14.35
N ARG A 155 38.85 -8.72 14.91
CA ARG A 155 39.94 -8.03 15.59
C ARG A 155 40.45 -6.94 14.63
N PRO A 156 40.63 -5.69 15.08
CA PRO A 156 41.31 -4.70 14.26
C PRO A 156 42.78 -5.11 14.16
N ALA A 157 43.17 -5.67 13.01
CA ALA A 157 44.57 -5.82 12.66
C ALA A 157 45.04 -4.52 12.00
N ASN A 158 45.91 -3.80 12.70
CA ASN A 158 46.86 -2.83 12.18
C ASN A 158 46.37 -1.88 11.08
N LEU A 159 45.76 -0.77 11.48
CA LEU A 159 45.82 0.47 10.70
C LEU A 159 46.84 1.41 11.37
N PRO A 160 47.91 1.84 10.66
CA PRO A 160 48.78 2.86 11.18
C PRO A 160 48.00 4.17 11.32
N CYS A 161 48.04 4.74 12.51
CA CYS A 161 47.54 6.08 12.79
C CYS A 161 48.34 7.09 11.95
N ILE A 162 47.76 7.59 10.86
CA ILE A 162 48.22 8.83 10.23
C ILE A 162 47.21 9.91 10.62
N TYR A 163 47.51 10.56 11.74
CA TYR A 163 46.86 11.78 12.17
C TYR A 163 47.46 12.94 11.37
N HIS A 164 46.72 13.48 10.39
CA HIS A 164 46.99 14.82 9.86
C HIS A 164 45.75 15.70 10.06
N PRO A 165 45.84 16.76 10.88
CA PRO A 165 44.73 17.69 11.03
C PRO A 165 44.63 18.60 9.79
N PRO A 166 43.43 18.78 9.18
CA PRO A 166 43.25 19.84 8.21
C PRO A 166 43.15 21.18 8.95
N GLN A 167 44.21 22.00 8.85
CA GLN A 167 44.17 23.43 9.13
C GLN A 167 43.22 24.10 8.13
N ILE A 168 41.95 24.26 8.50
CA ILE A 168 41.02 25.12 7.78
C ILE A 168 41.36 26.56 8.15
N ARG A 169 42.27 27.15 7.38
CA ARG A 169 42.46 28.61 7.33
C ARG A 169 41.55 29.14 6.23
N LEU A 170 40.46 29.79 6.62
CA LEU A 170 39.60 30.56 5.74
C LEU A 170 40.43 31.59 4.97
N SER A 171 40.38 31.53 3.64
CA SER A 171 40.91 32.56 2.74
C SER A 171 39.91 32.83 1.62
N TRP A 172 39.33 34.02 1.67
CA TRP A 172 38.28 34.56 0.80
C TRP A 172 38.81 35.03 -0.57
N LYS A 173 39.34 34.13 -1.42
CA LYS A 173 39.86 34.55 -2.75
C LYS A 173 39.58 33.69 -3.99
N SER A 174 38.64 32.74 -3.95
CA SER A 174 38.33 31.96 -5.18
C SER A 174 36.84 31.68 -5.41
N LEU A 175 35.99 32.71 -5.27
CA LEU A 175 34.58 32.66 -5.66
C LEU A 175 34.30 33.54 -6.90
N GLN A 176 35.01 33.31 -8.01
CA GLN A 176 34.80 34.11 -9.22
C GLN A 176 35.02 33.42 -10.58
N VAL A 177 34.76 32.10 -10.71
CA VAL A 177 34.83 31.44 -12.05
C VAL A 177 33.62 30.56 -12.41
N ALA A 178 32.61 30.41 -11.55
CA ALA A 178 31.43 29.56 -11.86
C ALA A 178 30.09 30.32 -11.97
N LEU A 179 30.09 31.57 -12.46
CA LEU A 179 28.88 32.35 -12.75
C LEU A 179 28.98 33.18 -14.05
N SER A 180 29.52 32.63 -15.14
CA SER A 180 29.46 33.29 -16.46
C SER A 180 29.09 32.42 -17.67
N ARG A 181 28.54 31.21 -17.46
CA ARG A 181 27.95 30.43 -18.57
C ARG A 181 26.42 30.43 -18.49
N ARG A 182 25.85 31.63 -18.54
CA ARG A 182 24.44 31.88 -18.83
C ARG A 182 24.31 33.15 -19.68
N ALA A 183 24.69 33.06 -20.95
CA ALA A 183 24.26 33.99 -21.99
C ALA A 183 24.59 33.42 -23.37
N ASN A 184 23.72 33.70 -24.34
CA ASN A 184 23.77 33.33 -25.76
C ASN A 184 23.51 31.86 -26.12
N LYS A 185 22.22 31.56 -26.35
CA LYS A 185 21.76 31.21 -27.70
C LYS A 185 20.31 31.68 -27.87
N SER A 186 20.14 32.70 -28.70
CA SER A 186 18.87 33.07 -29.30
C SER A 186 18.43 32.00 -30.29
N CYS A 187 17.17 31.57 -30.26
CA CYS A 187 16.45 31.29 -31.50
C CYS A 187 14.94 31.35 -31.26
N SER A 188 14.29 31.99 -32.22
CA SER A 188 12.94 32.54 -32.30
C SER A 188 11.76 31.59 -32.04
N LEU A 189 10.72 32.16 -31.42
CA LEU A 189 9.33 31.74 -31.53
C LEU A 189 8.89 31.60 -33.01
N ARG A 190 8.10 30.57 -33.31
CA ARG A 190 7.07 30.67 -34.35
C ARG A 190 5.84 29.84 -33.97
N LEU A 191 4.71 30.53 -33.89
CA LEU A 191 3.37 30.01 -33.66
C LEU A 191 2.82 29.34 -34.93
N LYS A 192 2.12 28.21 -34.72
CA LYS A 192 0.95 27.57 -35.41
C LYS A 192 0.51 28.10 -36.80
N PRO A 193 -0.03 27.21 -37.68
CA PRO A 193 -1.46 26.89 -37.59
C PRO A 193 -1.84 25.41 -37.78
N ALA A 194 -3.07 25.13 -37.36
CA ALA A 194 -3.83 23.92 -37.60
C ALA A 194 -4.30 23.83 -39.06
N CYS A 195 -4.50 22.62 -39.56
CA CYS A 195 -5.50 22.26 -40.59
C CYS A 195 -5.89 20.79 -40.33
N VAL A 196 -7.16 20.55 -40.00
CA VAL A 196 -8.23 19.93 -40.82
C VAL A 196 -8.03 18.42 -41.00
#